data_AF-A0A382W8R7-F1
#
_entry.id   AF-A0A382W8R7-F1
#
_cell.length_a   1.000
_cell.length_b   1.000
_cell.length_c   1.000
_cell.angle_alpha   90.00
_cell.angle_beta   90.00
_cell.angle_gamma   90.00
#
_symmetry.space_group_name_H-M   'P 1'
#
loop_
_entity.id
_entity.type
_entity.pdbx_description
1 polymer ?
#
loop_
_entity_poly.entity_id
_entity_poly.type
_entity_poly.pdbx_seq_one_letter_code
_entity_poly.pdbx_strand_id
1 'polypeptide(L)'
;NPPELTNYNVSPSPADYGDRVYFYSNFSDSDGYIIDYSWISDSDGLLSSSGNFSTNNLSAGYHNISLRAKDDDGAWSDSENVVLNIIEPEIPDDPIEVRIGLLNPSTGPIAVYAEAFTDAAKLAIAHLNEGQNDYYFILVEADSGCDGTSAATGAMTLIDAGVVGIAGAACSGATLGAIEVAKTAGVPMVSYASTSPAITNYDDEGYLFRVVPSDAQQGAALADAYEASGYTNPAVIAMTNDYGAGFHAAFLDNWDGDVCVESTYDDDTTDFTAQVAAV
;
A
#
# COMPACT_ATOMS: atom_id res chain seq x y z
N ASN A 1 -5.57 19.38 38.78
CA ASN A 1 -5.25 18.09 39.41
C ASN A 1 -4.78 17.23 38.26
N PRO A 2 -3.74 16.40 38.41
CA PRO A 2 -3.30 15.57 37.30
C PRO A 2 -4.44 14.69 36.76
N PRO A 3 -4.50 14.46 35.44
CA PRO A 3 -5.45 13.50 34.87
C PRO A 3 -5.35 12.12 35.49
N GLU A 4 -6.49 11.43 35.58
CA GLU A 4 -6.56 10.04 36.04
C GLU A 4 -6.99 9.11 34.90
N LEU A 5 -6.29 7.98 34.75
CA LEU A 5 -6.64 6.96 33.76
C LEU A 5 -7.89 6.20 34.23
N THR A 6 -8.94 6.20 33.40
CA THR A 6 -10.19 5.49 33.71
C THR A 6 -10.27 4.12 33.06
N ASN A 7 -9.75 3.99 31.84
CA ASN A 7 -9.77 2.75 31.08
C ASN A 7 -8.69 2.76 30.00
N TYR A 8 -8.12 1.60 29.69
CA TYR A 8 -7.21 1.42 28.57
C TYR A 8 -7.32 0.01 28.00
N ASN A 9 -6.91 -0.16 26.74
CA ASN A 9 -6.79 -1.45 26.10
C ASN A 9 -5.69 -1.43 25.05
N VAL A 10 -4.93 -2.52 24.94
CA VAL A 10 -3.97 -2.78 23.88
C VAL A 10 -4.29 -4.14 23.30
N SER A 11 -4.69 -4.20 22.03
CA SER A 11 -5.17 -5.43 21.42
C SER A 11 -4.85 -5.52 19.91
N PRO A 12 -4.49 -6.71 19.39
CA PRO A 12 -4.30 -7.96 20.13
C PRO A 12 -3.05 -7.91 21.05
N SER A 13 -3.05 -8.74 22.10
CA SER A 13 -1.91 -8.95 23.00
C SER A 13 -1.98 -10.40 23.55
N PRO A 14 -1.06 -11.31 23.16
CA PRO A 14 0.03 -11.08 22.21
C PRO A 14 -0.48 -10.74 20.80
N ALA A 15 0.39 -10.16 19.96
CA ALA A 15 0.17 -9.92 18.55
C ALA A 15 1.31 -10.56 17.74
N ASP A 16 1.06 -10.99 16.52
CA ASP A 16 2.14 -11.49 15.66
C ASP A 16 2.91 -10.33 15.02
N TYR A 17 4.18 -10.55 14.66
CA TYR A 17 4.99 -9.52 14.03
C TYR A 17 4.36 -9.02 12.72
N GLY A 18 4.12 -7.70 12.63
CA GLY A 18 3.44 -7.06 11.51
C GLY A 18 1.93 -6.93 11.66
N ASP A 19 1.33 -7.52 12.71
CA ASP A 19 -0.08 -7.29 13.02
C ASP A 19 -0.35 -5.85 13.43
N ARG A 20 -1.52 -5.34 13.06
CA ARG A 20 -1.99 -4.04 13.51
C ARG A 20 -2.50 -4.14 14.94
N VAL A 21 -1.80 -3.49 15.86
CA VAL A 21 -2.17 -3.35 17.27
C VAL A 21 -2.90 -2.04 17.49
N TYR A 22 -4.03 -2.11 18.20
CA TYR A 22 -4.88 -0.99 18.55
C TYR A 22 -4.65 -0.59 20.01
N PHE A 23 -4.43 0.71 20.21
CA PHE A 23 -4.18 1.32 21.51
C PHE A 23 -5.34 2.26 21.83
N TYR A 24 -6.00 2.00 22.94
CA TYR A 24 -7.13 2.77 23.43
C TYR A 24 -6.83 3.26 24.84
N SER A 25 -7.13 4.54 25.11
CA SER A 25 -7.12 5.10 26.45
C SER A 25 -8.27 6.07 26.67
N ASN A 26 -8.67 6.20 27.93
CA ASN A 26 -9.63 7.19 28.37
C ASN A 26 -9.19 7.79 29.70
N PHE A 27 -8.94 9.10 29.71
CA PHE A 27 -8.57 9.85 30.90
C PHE A 27 -9.70 10.78 31.32
N SER A 28 -9.82 11.00 32.62
CA SER A 28 -10.68 12.03 33.20
C SER A 28 -9.85 13.02 33.98
N ASP A 29 -10.24 14.27 33.94
CA ASP A 29 -9.68 15.33 34.75
C ASP A 29 -10.81 16.04 35.50
N SER A 30 -10.61 16.27 36.80
CA SER A 30 -11.61 16.83 37.71
C SER A 30 -11.75 18.35 37.59
N ASP A 31 -10.70 19.02 37.13
CA ASP A 31 -10.60 20.48 37.08
C ASP A 31 -10.16 21.03 35.72
N GLY A 32 -9.93 20.16 34.73
CA GLY A 32 -9.47 20.56 33.40
C GLY A 32 -9.88 19.61 32.28
N TYR A 33 -9.15 19.69 31.17
CA TYR A 33 -9.27 18.79 30.03
C TYR A 33 -7.90 18.36 29.49
N ILE A 34 -7.87 17.20 28.85
CA ILE A 34 -6.64 16.59 28.34
C ILE A 34 -6.18 17.31 27.07
N ILE A 35 -4.90 17.69 27.02
CA ILE A 35 -4.29 18.37 25.88
C ILE A 35 -3.21 17.54 25.17
N ASP A 36 -2.68 16.50 25.82
CA ASP A 36 -1.60 15.68 25.25
C ASP A 36 -1.61 14.26 25.82
N TYR A 37 -1.05 13.31 25.05
CA TYR A 37 -0.88 11.91 25.44
C TYR A 37 0.56 11.47 25.16
N SER A 38 0.99 10.40 25.82
CA SER A 38 2.30 9.81 25.57
C SER A 38 2.21 8.31 25.70
N TRP A 39 2.37 7.63 24.57
CA TRP A 39 2.53 6.18 24.47
C TRP A 39 3.98 5.88 24.09
N ILE A 40 4.71 5.17 24.95
CA ILE A 40 6.13 4.86 24.76
C ILE A 40 6.34 3.36 24.89
N SER A 41 6.99 2.76 23.90
CA SER A 41 7.59 1.44 23.95
C SER A 41 9.02 1.57 24.50
N ASP A 42 9.40 0.71 25.44
CA ASP A 42 10.78 0.63 25.93
C ASP A 42 11.77 0.19 24.84
N SER A 43 11.27 -0.54 23.83
CA SER A 43 12.05 -1.01 22.68
C SER A 43 12.00 -0.07 21.48
N ASP A 44 10.85 0.52 21.15
CA ASP A 44 10.67 1.33 19.93
C ASP A 44 10.58 2.85 20.17
N GLY A 45 10.57 3.28 21.43
CA GLY A 45 10.45 4.69 21.79
C GLY A 45 9.02 5.23 21.66
N LEU A 46 8.88 6.49 21.22
CA LEU A 46 7.57 7.15 21.16
C LEU A 46 6.70 6.52 20.07
N LEU A 47 5.59 5.92 20.48
CA LEU A 47 4.62 5.31 19.56
C LEU A 47 3.57 6.33 19.09
N SER A 48 3.05 7.17 20.00
CA SER A 48 2.05 8.18 19.66
C SER A 48 1.88 9.24 20.75
N SER A 49 1.41 10.42 20.35
CA SER A 49 0.89 11.48 21.23
C SER A 49 -0.63 11.64 21.15
N SER A 50 -1.32 10.72 20.49
CA SER A 50 -2.78 10.67 20.44
C SER A 50 -3.34 9.75 21.53
N GLY A 51 -4.53 10.05 22.05
CA GLY A 51 -5.17 9.21 23.08
C GLY A 51 -5.48 7.80 22.59
N ASN A 52 -5.93 7.68 21.35
CA ASN A 52 -6.18 6.41 20.66
C ASN A 52 -5.43 6.38 19.34
N PHE A 53 -4.82 5.26 19.01
CA PHE A 53 -4.12 5.06 17.74
C PHE A 53 -3.98 3.56 17.43
N SER A 54 -3.42 3.24 16.26
CA SER A 54 -3.03 1.88 15.92
C SER A 54 -1.72 1.89 15.16
N THR A 55 -0.90 0.86 15.33
CA THR A 55 0.35 0.68 14.58
C THR A 55 0.59 -0.80 14.30
N ASN A 56 1.23 -1.11 13.19
CA ASN A 56 1.78 -2.41 12.82
C ASN A 56 3.31 -2.40 12.76
N ASN A 57 3.93 -1.29 13.19
CA ASN A 57 5.37 -1.06 13.13
C ASN A 57 6.00 -1.16 14.52
N LEU A 58 5.89 -2.34 15.14
CA LEU A 58 6.51 -2.68 16.42
C LEU A 58 7.61 -3.72 16.16
N SER A 59 8.74 -3.60 16.83
CA SER A 59 9.77 -4.65 16.79
C SER A 59 9.26 -5.95 17.42
N ALA A 60 9.91 -7.07 17.14
CA ALA A 60 9.54 -8.33 17.77
C ALA A 60 10.05 -8.41 19.22
N GLY A 61 9.32 -9.13 20.07
CA GLY A 61 9.67 -9.38 21.47
C GLY A 61 8.70 -8.74 22.46
N TYR A 62 9.14 -8.66 23.72
CA TYR A 62 8.36 -8.07 24.79
C TYR A 62 8.58 -6.56 24.86
N HIS A 63 7.48 -5.82 24.86
CA HIS A 63 7.42 -4.38 25.06
C HIS A 63 6.78 -4.07 26.40
N ASN A 64 7.37 -3.14 27.13
CA ASN A 64 6.72 -2.47 28.24
C ASN A 64 6.20 -1.12 27.76
N ILE A 65 4.90 -1.06 27.44
CA ILE A 65 4.27 0.13 26.91
C ILE A 65 3.82 1.03 28.06
N SER A 66 4.39 2.23 28.14
CA SER A 66 4.02 3.27 29.10
C SER A 66 3.00 4.24 28.50
N LEU A 67 1.91 4.51 29.22
CA LEU A 67 0.84 5.44 28.89
C LEU A 67 0.72 6.53 29.97
N ARG A 68 0.62 7.80 29.54
CA ARG A 68 0.20 8.93 30.39
C ARG A 68 -0.46 10.06 29.58
N ALA A 69 -1.16 10.95 30.27
CA ALA A 69 -1.82 12.11 29.67
C ALA A 69 -1.47 13.42 30.40
N LYS A 70 -1.60 14.55 29.71
CA LYS A 70 -1.33 15.90 30.22
C LYS A 70 -2.59 16.76 30.19
N ASP A 71 -2.86 17.49 31.26
CA ASP A 71 -3.96 18.46 31.35
C ASP A 71 -3.59 19.86 30.78
N ASP A 72 -4.58 20.74 30.69
CA ASP A 72 -4.44 22.12 30.24
C ASP A 72 -3.69 23.04 31.22
N ASP A 73 -3.55 22.62 32.48
CA ASP A 73 -2.66 23.24 33.48
C ASP A 73 -1.19 22.81 33.34
N GLY A 74 -0.95 21.81 32.49
CA GLY A 74 0.36 21.28 32.13
C GLY A 74 0.91 20.18 33.03
N ALA A 75 0.12 19.65 33.96
CA ALA A 75 0.46 18.49 34.78
C ALA A 75 0.27 17.18 34.03
N TRP A 76 1.19 16.23 34.26
CA TRP A 76 1.10 14.88 33.72
C TRP A 76 0.51 13.93 34.75
N SER A 77 -0.30 12.97 34.29
CA SER A 77 -0.71 11.81 35.09
C SER A 77 0.48 10.94 35.50
N ASP A 78 0.26 10.06 36.48
CA ASP A 78 1.12 8.91 36.68
C ASP A 78 1.15 8.05 35.41
N SER A 79 2.24 7.29 35.25
CA SER A 79 2.42 6.40 34.09
C SER A 79 1.85 5.02 34.38
N GLU A 80 1.01 4.54 33.48
CA GLU A 80 0.52 3.17 33.49
C GLU A 80 1.31 2.33 32.49
N ASN A 81 1.49 1.05 32.80
CA ASN A 81 2.34 0.16 32.01
C ASN A 81 1.58 -1.11 31.60
N VAL A 82 1.67 -1.46 30.32
CA VAL A 82 1.10 -2.69 29.76
C VAL A 82 2.16 -3.46 28.99
N VAL A 83 2.23 -4.77 29.28
CA VAL A 83 3.13 -5.66 28.56
C VAL A 83 2.46 -6.13 27.28
N LEU A 84 3.11 -5.90 26.15
CA LEU A 84 2.72 -6.38 24.83
C LEU A 84 3.83 -7.30 24.32
N ASN A 85 3.47 -8.51 23.92
CA ASN A 85 4.41 -9.43 23.25
C ASN A 85 4.11 -9.44 21.76
N ILE A 86 5.10 -9.04 20.95
CA ILE A 86 5.09 -9.17 19.50
C ILE A 86 5.81 -10.47 19.16
N ILE A 87 5.05 -11.47 18.74
CA ILE A 87 5.57 -12.81 18.44
C ILE A 87 6.32 -12.73 17.11
N GLU A 88 7.63 -12.91 17.17
CA GLU A 88 8.43 -13.14 15.96
C GLU A 88 8.02 -14.48 15.34
N PRO A 89 7.88 -14.59 14.00
CA PRO A 89 7.72 -15.89 13.38
C PRO A 89 8.91 -16.79 13.75
N GLU A 90 8.64 -17.98 14.28
CA GLU A 90 9.68 -18.99 14.48
C GLU A 90 10.33 -19.29 13.12
N ILE A 91 11.61 -18.97 12.98
CA ILE A 91 12.39 -19.41 11.83
C ILE A 91 12.67 -20.90 12.03
N PRO A 92 12.31 -21.78 11.09
CA PRO A 92 12.63 -23.20 11.23
C PRO A 92 14.14 -23.43 11.32
N ASP A 93 14.56 -24.53 11.95
CA ASP A 93 15.97 -24.95 11.91
C ASP A 93 16.33 -25.38 10.47
N ASP A 94 17.19 -24.60 9.80
CA ASP A 94 17.66 -24.80 8.41
C ASP A 94 16.53 -24.78 7.35
N PRO A 95 15.80 -23.64 7.20
CA PRO A 95 14.67 -23.56 6.28
C PRO A 95 15.12 -23.37 4.82
N ILE A 96 14.27 -23.77 3.88
CA ILE A 96 14.43 -23.39 2.47
C ILE A 96 14.00 -21.92 2.33
N GLU A 97 14.96 -21.03 2.10
CA GLU A 97 14.67 -19.62 1.81
C GLU A 97 13.95 -19.46 0.47
N VAL A 98 12.82 -18.75 0.48
CA VAL A 98 12.05 -18.40 -0.72
C VAL A 98 11.91 -16.89 -0.80
N ARG A 99 12.58 -16.27 -1.78
CA ARG A 99 12.61 -14.82 -1.94
C ARG A 99 11.49 -14.37 -2.89
N ILE A 100 10.67 -13.43 -2.44
CA ILE A 100 9.60 -12.82 -3.24
C ILE A 100 9.96 -11.35 -3.48
N GLY A 101 9.98 -10.95 -4.75
CA GLY A 101 10.24 -9.57 -5.14
C GLY A 101 9.00 -8.70 -5.01
N LEU A 102 9.14 -7.48 -4.51
CA LEU A 102 8.16 -6.41 -4.62
C LEU A 102 8.74 -5.29 -5.49
N LEU A 103 8.11 -5.03 -6.62
CA LEU A 103 8.49 -3.95 -7.53
C LEU A 103 7.60 -2.72 -7.24
N ASN A 104 7.99 -1.96 -6.22
CA ASN A 104 7.21 -0.90 -5.57
C ASN A 104 7.49 0.47 -6.23
N PRO A 105 6.53 1.41 -6.37
CA PRO A 105 6.83 2.76 -6.86
C PRO A 105 7.36 3.65 -5.72
N SER A 106 8.54 3.33 -5.17
CA SER A 106 9.16 4.10 -4.08
C SER A 106 9.53 5.52 -4.50
N THR A 107 9.72 5.74 -5.81
CA THR A 107 9.80 7.07 -6.42
C THR A 107 8.75 7.24 -7.53
N GLY A 108 8.62 8.47 -8.05
CA GLY A 108 7.66 8.80 -9.12
C GLY A 108 6.34 9.40 -8.61
N PRO A 109 5.37 9.62 -9.52
CA PRO A 109 4.14 10.38 -9.25
C PRO A 109 3.24 9.78 -8.18
N ILE A 110 3.34 8.46 -7.94
CA ILE A 110 2.49 7.74 -6.98
C ILE A 110 3.24 7.26 -5.73
N ALA A 111 4.44 7.81 -5.46
CA ALA A 111 5.29 7.40 -4.34
C ALA A 111 4.63 7.51 -2.95
N VAL A 112 3.60 8.35 -2.82
CA VAL A 112 2.79 8.47 -1.60
C VAL A 112 2.13 7.15 -1.18
N TYR A 113 1.89 6.21 -2.12
CA TYR A 113 1.30 4.91 -1.81
C TYR A 113 2.33 3.81 -1.50
N ALA A 114 3.63 4.07 -1.71
CA ALA A 114 4.68 3.07 -1.59
C ALA A 114 4.73 2.43 -0.19
N GLU A 115 4.60 3.25 0.86
CA GLU A 115 4.60 2.78 2.25
C GLU A 115 3.47 1.78 2.52
N ALA A 116 2.25 2.11 2.09
CA ALA A 116 1.10 1.23 2.26
C ALA A 116 1.23 -0.09 1.47
N PHE A 117 1.86 -0.06 0.29
CA PHE A 117 2.16 -1.29 -0.46
C PHE A 117 3.22 -2.14 0.23
N THR A 118 4.29 -1.53 0.76
CA THR A 118 5.31 -2.23 1.55
C THR A 118 4.68 -2.87 2.79
N ASP A 119 3.82 -2.16 3.51
CA ASP A 119 3.11 -2.68 4.68
C ASP A 119 2.23 -3.88 4.33
N ALA A 120 1.47 -3.80 3.24
CA ALA A 120 0.63 -4.90 2.77
C ALA A 120 1.46 -6.12 2.35
N ALA A 121 2.59 -5.91 1.68
CA ALA A 121 3.50 -6.98 1.28
C ALA A 121 4.17 -7.65 2.49
N LYS A 122 4.60 -6.87 3.49
CA LYS A 122 5.14 -7.40 4.76
C LYS A 122 4.12 -8.24 5.50
N LEU A 123 2.87 -7.78 5.58
CA LEU A 123 1.78 -8.56 6.18
C LEU A 123 1.54 -9.87 5.43
N ALA A 124 1.57 -9.85 4.09
CA ALA A 124 1.44 -11.07 3.29
C ALA A 124 2.60 -12.05 3.53
N ILE A 125 3.84 -11.57 3.64
CA ILE A 125 5.01 -12.40 3.99
C ILE A 125 4.91 -12.95 5.42
N ALA A 126 4.44 -12.15 6.38
CA ALA A 126 4.20 -12.61 7.75
C ALA A 126 3.21 -13.79 7.76
N HIS A 127 2.06 -13.65 7.08
CA HIS A 127 1.09 -14.73 6.93
C HIS A 127 1.66 -15.97 6.21
N LEU A 128 2.54 -15.79 5.21
CA LEU A 128 3.17 -16.93 4.53
C LEU A 128 4.10 -17.70 5.47
N ASN A 129 4.75 -17.02 6.41
CA ASN A 129 5.66 -17.62 7.39
C ASN A 129 4.95 -18.17 8.63
N GLU A 130 3.71 -17.77 8.89
CA GLU A 130 2.94 -18.24 10.04
C GLU A 130 2.80 -19.78 10.01
N GLY A 131 3.37 -20.44 11.02
CA GLY A 131 3.31 -21.90 11.17
C GLY A 131 4.09 -22.70 10.12
N GLN A 132 4.98 -22.07 9.35
CA GLN A 132 5.87 -22.79 8.42
C GLN A 132 6.98 -23.52 9.15
N ASN A 133 7.31 -24.72 8.66
CA ASN A 133 8.41 -25.53 9.19
C ASN A 133 9.50 -25.83 8.14
N ASP A 134 9.18 -25.73 6.85
CA ASP A 134 10.09 -26.13 5.77
C ASP A 134 10.61 -24.92 4.97
N TYR A 135 9.85 -23.83 4.93
CA TYR A 135 10.12 -22.66 4.11
C TYR A 135 10.22 -21.40 4.96
N TYR A 136 11.06 -20.48 4.53
CA TYR A 136 11.12 -19.13 5.07
C TYR A 136 11.05 -18.11 3.94
N PHE A 137 9.94 -17.39 3.88
CA PHE A 137 9.66 -16.41 2.85
C PHE A 137 10.26 -15.05 3.21
N ILE A 138 10.99 -14.45 2.27
CA ILE A 138 11.69 -13.18 2.45
C ILE A 138 11.20 -12.19 1.39
N LEU A 139 10.81 -11.00 1.83
CA LEU A 139 10.51 -9.90 0.92
C LEU A 139 11.81 -9.24 0.46
N VAL A 140 11.96 -9.05 -0.85
CA VAL A 140 13.00 -8.20 -1.44
C VAL A 140 12.32 -7.09 -2.21
N GLU A 141 12.57 -5.83 -1.87
CA GLU A 141 11.92 -4.69 -2.51
C GLU A 141 12.88 -3.95 -3.45
N ALA A 142 12.37 -3.52 -4.61
CA ALA A 142 13.09 -2.65 -5.54
C ALA A 142 12.14 -1.58 -6.10
N ASP A 143 12.71 -0.41 -6.41
CA ASP A 143 11.96 0.72 -6.94
C ASP A 143 11.60 0.52 -8.42
N SER A 144 10.35 0.79 -8.75
CA SER A 144 9.82 0.81 -10.12
C SER A 144 9.82 2.20 -10.74
N GLY A 145 9.92 3.26 -9.92
CA GLY A 145 9.79 4.66 -10.32
C GLY A 145 8.46 5.02 -10.98
N CYS A 146 7.48 4.10 -10.99
CA CYS A 146 6.28 4.18 -11.84
C CYS A 146 6.62 4.41 -13.33
N ASP A 147 7.80 3.96 -13.78
CA ASP A 147 8.34 4.19 -15.13
C ASP A 147 8.87 2.87 -15.71
N GLY A 148 8.73 2.68 -17.02
CA GLY A 148 9.14 1.43 -17.68
C GLY A 148 10.65 1.15 -17.56
N THR A 149 11.50 2.17 -17.63
CA THR A 149 12.96 2.02 -17.58
C THR A 149 13.44 1.73 -16.16
N SER A 150 12.95 2.50 -15.20
CA SER A 150 13.23 2.28 -13.78
C SER A 150 12.73 0.91 -13.33
N ALA A 151 11.51 0.51 -13.74
CA ALA A 151 10.95 -0.80 -13.43
C ALA A 151 11.72 -1.97 -14.04
N ALA A 152 12.23 -1.85 -15.27
CA ALA A 152 13.14 -2.84 -15.84
C ALA A 152 14.41 -3.01 -14.98
N THR A 153 14.96 -1.90 -14.48
CA THR A 153 16.14 -1.91 -13.59
C THR A 153 15.84 -2.51 -12.22
N GLY A 154 14.69 -2.17 -11.64
CA GLY A 154 14.21 -2.77 -10.39
C GLY A 154 13.98 -4.26 -10.54
N ALA A 155 13.37 -4.71 -11.64
CA ALA A 155 13.16 -6.14 -11.92
C ALA A 155 14.50 -6.89 -12.03
N MET A 156 15.50 -6.36 -12.74
CA MET A 156 16.85 -6.94 -12.78
C MET A 156 17.45 -7.08 -11.38
N THR A 157 17.31 -6.05 -10.54
CA THR A 157 17.81 -6.07 -9.16
C THR A 157 17.16 -7.19 -8.33
N LEU A 158 15.84 -7.38 -8.48
CA LEU A 158 15.12 -8.46 -7.81
C LEU A 158 15.57 -9.84 -8.30
N ILE A 159 15.73 -10.01 -9.61
CA ILE A 159 16.19 -11.26 -10.23
C ILE A 159 17.61 -11.60 -9.73
N ASP A 160 18.52 -10.64 -9.72
CA ASP A 160 19.89 -10.81 -9.22
C ASP A 160 19.91 -11.16 -7.71
N ALA A 161 18.91 -10.71 -6.96
CA ALA A 161 18.71 -11.09 -5.56
C ALA A 161 18.14 -12.51 -5.37
N GLY A 162 17.82 -13.21 -6.46
CA GLY A 162 17.38 -14.60 -6.47
C GLY A 162 15.89 -14.79 -6.14
N VAL A 163 15.03 -13.82 -6.46
CA VAL A 163 13.59 -13.96 -6.23
C VAL A 163 12.99 -15.05 -7.13
N VAL A 164 12.02 -15.80 -6.61
CA VAL A 164 11.30 -16.84 -7.36
C VAL A 164 10.11 -16.28 -8.15
N GLY A 165 9.74 -15.03 -7.89
CA GLY A 165 8.63 -14.33 -8.53
C GLY A 165 8.59 -12.86 -8.07
N ILE A 166 7.93 -12.01 -8.83
CA ILE A 166 7.83 -10.58 -8.56
C ILE A 166 6.35 -10.18 -8.43
N ALA A 167 5.97 -9.65 -7.27
CA ALA A 167 4.74 -8.89 -7.11
C ALA A 167 4.96 -7.48 -7.67
N GLY A 168 4.31 -7.16 -8.78
CA GLY A 168 4.43 -5.85 -9.40
C GLY A 168 4.21 -5.83 -10.91
N ALA A 169 4.28 -4.65 -11.53
CA ALA A 169 4.41 -3.35 -10.85
C ALA A 169 3.04 -2.75 -10.50
N ALA A 170 3.05 -1.57 -9.88
CA ALA A 170 1.83 -0.80 -9.62
C ALA A 170 1.33 -0.09 -10.89
N CYS A 171 2.20 0.67 -11.56
CA CYS A 171 1.86 1.44 -12.76
C CYS A 171 1.89 0.56 -14.01
N SER A 172 0.91 0.75 -14.91
CA SER A 172 0.80 -0.08 -16.12
C SER A 172 2.04 -0.01 -17.01
N GLY A 173 2.60 1.18 -17.22
CA GLY A 173 3.85 1.34 -17.97
C GLY A 173 5.07 0.70 -17.30
N ALA A 174 5.14 0.75 -15.96
CA ALA A 174 6.16 0.06 -15.19
C ALA A 174 6.06 -1.47 -15.35
N THR A 175 4.84 -2.02 -15.31
CA THR A 175 4.61 -3.46 -15.54
C THR A 175 5.05 -3.87 -16.94
N LEU A 176 4.68 -3.10 -17.97
CA LEU A 176 5.05 -3.35 -19.36
C LEU A 176 6.57 -3.22 -19.60
N GLY A 177 7.25 -2.33 -18.87
CA GLY A 177 8.71 -2.20 -18.95
C GLY A 177 9.46 -3.33 -18.24
N ALA A 178 8.93 -3.83 -17.12
CA ALA A 178 9.57 -4.87 -16.32
C ALA A 178 9.37 -6.29 -16.88
N ILE A 179 8.24 -6.57 -17.55
CA ILE A 179 7.90 -7.93 -17.97
C ILE A 179 8.89 -8.53 -18.97
N GLU A 180 9.48 -7.74 -19.87
CA GLU A 180 10.51 -8.25 -20.81
C GLU A 180 11.73 -8.80 -20.08
N VAL A 181 12.15 -8.12 -19.01
CA VAL A 181 13.25 -8.57 -18.15
C VAL A 181 12.86 -9.85 -17.42
N ALA A 182 11.69 -9.85 -16.79
CA ALA A 182 11.22 -10.96 -15.98
C ALA A 182 11.00 -12.24 -16.80
N LYS A 183 10.32 -12.15 -17.96
CA LYS A 183 10.07 -13.30 -18.84
C LYS A 183 11.38 -13.86 -19.42
N THR A 184 12.33 -12.99 -19.78
CA THR A 184 13.65 -13.41 -20.27
C THR A 184 14.43 -14.18 -19.20
N ALA A 185 14.29 -13.78 -17.93
CA ALA A 185 14.90 -14.48 -16.80
C ALA A 185 14.11 -15.72 -16.34
N GLY A 186 12.93 -15.98 -16.91
CA GLY A 186 12.04 -17.07 -16.48
C GLY A 186 11.42 -16.82 -15.10
N VAL A 187 11.28 -15.55 -14.68
CA VAL A 187 10.71 -15.17 -13.38
C VAL A 187 9.29 -14.61 -13.61
N PRO A 188 8.24 -15.21 -13.02
CA PRO A 188 6.88 -14.74 -13.21
C PRO A 188 6.61 -13.44 -12.46
N MET A 189 5.75 -12.61 -13.04
CA MET A 189 5.24 -11.38 -12.45
C MET A 189 3.74 -11.49 -12.16
N VAL A 190 3.33 -10.97 -11.00
CA VAL A 190 1.92 -10.80 -10.63
C VAL A 190 1.68 -9.33 -10.26
N SER A 191 1.05 -8.56 -11.14
CA SER A 191 0.73 -7.17 -10.84
C SER A 191 -0.40 -7.07 -9.81
N TYR A 192 -0.20 -6.20 -8.84
CA TYR A 192 -1.15 -5.93 -7.76
C TYR A 192 -2.01 -4.66 -8.00
N ALA A 193 -1.72 -3.86 -9.03
CA ALA A 193 -2.47 -2.62 -9.29
C ALA A 193 -2.56 -2.19 -10.77
N SER A 194 -1.85 -2.81 -11.70
CA SER A 194 -1.85 -2.36 -13.10
C SER A 194 -3.04 -2.90 -13.90
N THR A 195 -3.91 -1.99 -14.37
CA THR A 195 -5.22 -2.32 -14.95
C THR A 195 -5.30 -2.17 -16.47
N SER A 196 -4.30 -1.54 -17.11
CA SER A 196 -4.35 -1.23 -18.55
C SER A 196 -4.69 -2.48 -19.39
N PRO A 197 -5.53 -2.37 -20.45
CA PRO A 197 -5.84 -3.50 -21.31
C PRO A 197 -4.60 -4.05 -22.02
N ALA A 198 -3.59 -3.20 -22.27
CA ALA A 198 -2.33 -3.54 -22.92
C ALA A 198 -1.58 -4.69 -22.22
N ILE A 199 -1.73 -4.80 -20.89
CA ILE A 199 -1.13 -5.89 -20.10
C ILE A 199 -1.68 -7.26 -20.52
N THR A 200 -2.99 -7.35 -20.78
CA THR A 200 -3.64 -8.62 -21.18
C THR A 200 -3.21 -9.06 -22.57
N ASN A 201 -2.90 -8.10 -23.44
CA ASN A 201 -2.57 -8.33 -24.84
C ASN A 201 -1.06 -8.41 -25.08
N TYR A 202 -0.27 -8.28 -24.01
CA TYR A 202 1.17 -8.38 -24.08
C TYR A 202 1.58 -9.82 -24.38
N ASP A 203 2.61 -10.00 -25.21
CA ASP A 203 3.19 -11.32 -25.42
C ASP A 203 4.19 -11.62 -24.29
N ASP A 204 3.66 -12.01 -23.13
CA ASP A 204 4.44 -12.27 -21.91
C ASP A 204 4.94 -13.72 -21.79
N GLU A 205 4.70 -14.55 -22.81
CA GLU A 205 5.05 -15.99 -22.81
C GLU A 205 4.49 -16.80 -21.61
N GLY A 206 3.44 -16.31 -20.97
CA GLY A 206 2.82 -16.93 -19.78
C GLY A 206 3.47 -16.54 -18.46
N TYR A 207 4.28 -15.48 -18.44
CA TYR A 207 4.97 -14.98 -17.24
C TYR A 207 4.26 -13.80 -16.56
N LEU A 208 3.24 -13.19 -17.17
CA LEU A 208 2.54 -12.04 -16.57
C LEU A 208 1.12 -12.40 -16.12
N PHE A 209 0.84 -12.10 -14.87
CA PHE A 209 -0.49 -12.22 -14.26
C PHE A 209 -0.85 -10.91 -13.56
N ARG A 210 -2.13 -10.75 -13.20
CA ARG A 210 -2.58 -9.66 -12.32
C ARG A 210 -3.74 -10.09 -11.44
N VAL A 211 -3.87 -9.46 -10.27
CA VAL A 211 -4.99 -9.69 -9.32
C VAL A 211 -6.03 -8.57 -9.34
N VAL A 212 -5.89 -7.61 -10.26
CA VAL A 212 -6.84 -6.51 -10.48
C VAL A 212 -7.59 -6.68 -11.80
N PRO A 213 -8.83 -6.16 -11.93
CA PRO A 213 -9.58 -6.22 -13.17
C PRO A 213 -8.90 -5.39 -14.29
N SER A 214 -9.25 -5.70 -15.54
CA SER A 214 -8.81 -4.87 -16.68
C SER A 214 -9.65 -3.61 -16.79
N ASP A 215 -9.03 -2.52 -17.24
CA ASP A 215 -9.77 -1.33 -17.68
C ASP A 215 -10.66 -1.58 -18.90
N ALA A 216 -10.46 -2.68 -19.65
CA ALA A 216 -11.43 -3.09 -20.66
C ALA A 216 -12.81 -3.40 -20.04
N GLN A 217 -12.83 -3.96 -18.83
CA GLN A 217 -14.05 -4.20 -18.07
C GLN A 217 -14.52 -2.93 -17.35
N GLN A 218 -13.59 -2.15 -16.78
CA GLN A 218 -13.96 -0.89 -16.11
C GLN A 218 -14.50 0.16 -17.07
N GLY A 219 -14.00 0.22 -18.31
CA GLY A 219 -14.45 1.12 -19.38
C GLY A 219 -15.89 0.86 -19.77
N ALA A 220 -16.24 -0.42 -19.99
CA ALA A 220 -17.62 -0.83 -20.22
C ALA A 220 -18.53 -0.47 -19.03
N ALA A 221 -18.09 -0.77 -17.79
CA ALA A 221 -18.86 -0.43 -16.60
C ALA A 221 -19.05 1.09 -16.41
N LEU A 222 -18.06 1.91 -16.80
CA LEU A 222 -18.16 3.37 -16.77
C LEU A 222 -19.15 3.88 -17.82
N ALA A 223 -19.15 3.32 -19.03
CA ALA A 223 -20.12 3.64 -20.07
C ALA A 223 -21.55 3.31 -19.61
N ASP A 224 -21.78 2.11 -19.07
CA ASP A 224 -23.06 1.69 -18.50
C ASP A 224 -23.52 2.62 -17.37
N ALA A 225 -22.61 2.99 -16.46
CA ALA A 225 -22.90 3.88 -15.35
C ALA A 225 -23.26 5.29 -15.82
N TYR A 226 -22.59 5.79 -16.86
CA TYR A 226 -22.89 7.08 -17.45
C TYR A 226 -24.24 7.06 -18.19
N GLU A 227 -24.54 6.02 -18.98
CA GLU A 227 -25.85 5.87 -19.62
C GLU A 227 -26.98 5.82 -18.58
N ALA A 228 -26.81 5.03 -17.51
CA ALA A 228 -27.80 4.90 -16.44
C ALA A 228 -28.05 6.21 -15.68
N SER A 229 -27.11 7.15 -15.72
CA SER A 229 -27.28 8.48 -15.11
C SER A 229 -28.29 9.37 -15.86
N GLY A 230 -28.59 9.05 -17.13
CA GLY A 230 -29.46 9.82 -18.00
C GLY A 230 -28.80 11.04 -18.65
N TYR A 231 -27.52 11.29 -18.39
CA TYR A 231 -26.73 12.28 -19.15
C TYR A 231 -26.30 11.70 -20.50
N THR A 232 -26.11 12.58 -21.50
CA THR A 232 -25.93 12.16 -22.90
C THR A 232 -24.73 12.79 -23.60
N ASN A 233 -23.91 13.58 -22.89
CA ASN A 233 -22.88 14.41 -23.52
C ASN A 233 -21.66 14.53 -22.58
N PRO A 234 -20.89 13.44 -22.37
CA PRO A 234 -19.77 13.42 -21.45
C PRO A 234 -18.57 14.21 -21.98
N ALA A 235 -17.89 14.86 -21.06
CA ALA A 235 -16.51 15.30 -21.23
C ALA A 235 -15.59 14.21 -20.71
N VAL A 236 -14.52 13.88 -21.44
CA VAL A 236 -13.56 12.86 -21.03
C VAL A 236 -12.20 13.50 -20.82
N ILE A 237 -11.65 13.31 -19.62
CA ILE A 237 -10.32 13.80 -19.25
C ILE A 237 -9.47 12.59 -18.85
N ALA A 238 -8.31 12.41 -19.47
CA ALA A 238 -7.48 11.22 -19.28
C ALA A 238 -5.98 11.54 -19.16
N MET A 239 -5.24 10.69 -18.43
CA MET A 239 -3.78 10.75 -18.43
C MET A 239 -3.21 10.27 -19.77
N THR A 240 -2.05 10.77 -20.17
CA THR A 240 -1.35 10.37 -21.40
C THR A 240 -0.58 9.05 -21.27
N ASN A 241 -0.39 8.54 -20.05
CA ASN A 241 0.32 7.28 -19.79
C ASN A 241 -0.46 6.01 -20.21
N ASP A 242 0.20 4.84 -20.14
CA ASP A 242 -0.38 3.55 -20.54
C ASP A 242 -1.68 3.17 -19.80
N TYR A 243 -1.86 3.69 -18.58
CA TYR A 243 -3.08 3.50 -17.81
C TYR A 243 -4.20 4.40 -18.34
N GLY A 244 -3.98 5.72 -18.35
CA GLY A 244 -4.97 6.71 -18.75
C GLY A 244 -5.39 6.54 -20.19
N ALA A 245 -4.45 6.35 -21.11
CA ALA A 245 -4.73 6.11 -22.51
C ALA A 245 -5.52 4.79 -22.72
N GLY A 246 -5.16 3.74 -21.98
CA GLY A 246 -5.86 2.45 -22.05
C GLY A 246 -7.29 2.51 -21.53
N PHE A 247 -7.52 3.18 -20.40
CA PHE A 247 -8.86 3.33 -19.84
C PHE A 247 -9.71 4.32 -20.64
N HIS A 248 -9.11 5.39 -21.16
CA HIS A 248 -9.75 6.33 -22.08
C HIS A 248 -10.32 5.61 -23.30
N ALA A 249 -9.48 4.84 -24.00
CA ALA A 249 -9.92 4.06 -25.15
C ALA A 249 -11.00 3.05 -24.77
N ALA A 250 -10.86 2.36 -23.64
CA ALA A 250 -11.84 1.38 -23.19
C ALA A 250 -13.22 2.00 -22.89
N PHE A 251 -13.28 3.23 -22.39
CA PHE A 251 -14.55 3.94 -22.24
C PHE A 251 -15.15 4.29 -23.61
N LEU A 252 -14.37 4.91 -24.51
CA LEU A 252 -14.85 5.34 -25.83
C LEU A 252 -15.32 4.16 -26.69
N ASP A 253 -14.65 3.02 -26.61
CA ASP A 253 -15.04 1.80 -27.33
C ASP A 253 -16.40 1.23 -26.86
N ASN A 254 -16.87 1.63 -25.67
CA ASN A 254 -18.15 1.22 -25.10
C ASN A 254 -19.18 2.36 -25.01
N TRP A 255 -18.84 3.58 -25.44
CA TRP A 255 -19.76 4.72 -25.45
C TRP A 255 -20.31 4.95 -26.85
N ASP A 256 -21.58 4.63 -27.06
CA ASP A 256 -22.26 4.79 -28.36
C ASP A 256 -22.66 6.26 -28.67
N GLY A 257 -22.51 7.17 -27.70
CA GLY A 257 -22.86 8.58 -27.85
C GLY A 257 -21.68 9.45 -28.29
N ASP A 258 -21.95 10.73 -28.58
CA ASP A 258 -20.88 11.72 -28.79
C ASP A 258 -20.29 12.15 -27.44
N VAL A 259 -18.98 12.44 -27.42
CA VAL A 259 -18.32 13.16 -26.32
C VAL A 259 -18.28 14.65 -26.66
N CYS A 260 -18.49 15.53 -25.66
CA CYS A 260 -18.45 16.98 -25.90
C CYS A 260 -17.03 17.52 -25.98
N VAL A 261 -16.11 16.92 -25.23
CA VAL A 261 -14.70 17.27 -25.22
C VAL A 261 -13.89 16.06 -24.77
N GLU A 262 -12.72 15.91 -25.38
CA GLU A 262 -11.65 15.05 -24.89
C GLU A 262 -10.47 15.95 -24.53
N SER A 263 -9.89 15.72 -23.35
CA SER A 263 -8.71 16.44 -22.89
C SER A 263 -7.74 15.49 -22.23
N THR A 264 -6.44 15.71 -22.42
CA THR A 264 -5.41 14.87 -21.82
C THR A 264 -4.45 15.69 -20.98
N TYR A 265 -3.75 15.02 -20.07
CA TYR A 265 -2.72 15.63 -19.23
C TYR A 265 -1.61 14.63 -18.89
N ASP A 266 -0.43 15.16 -18.59
CA ASP A 266 0.74 14.35 -18.20
C ASP A 266 0.71 14.02 -16.70
N ASP A 267 1.37 12.94 -16.30
CA ASP A 267 1.31 12.37 -14.95
C ASP A 267 1.72 13.34 -13.82
N ASP A 268 2.59 14.29 -14.12
CA ASP A 268 3.08 15.30 -13.18
C ASP A 268 2.31 16.64 -13.25
N THR A 269 1.20 16.68 -13.98
CA THR A 269 0.34 17.86 -14.08
C THR A 269 -0.22 18.23 -12.71
N THR A 270 0.02 19.47 -12.30
CA THR A 270 -0.49 20.04 -11.02
C THR A 270 -1.45 21.20 -11.21
N ASP A 271 -1.55 21.73 -12.43
CA ASP A 271 -2.51 22.78 -12.82
C ASP A 271 -3.40 22.26 -13.96
N PHE A 272 -4.70 22.13 -13.66
CA PHE A 272 -5.72 21.61 -14.57
C PHE A 272 -6.58 22.71 -15.20
N THR A 273 -6.17 23.99 -15.09
CA THR A 273 -6.96 25.13 -15.58
C THR A 273 -7.28 25.00 -17.07
N ALA A 274 -6.34 24.47 -17.87
CA ALA A 274 -6.57 24.26 -19.30
C ALA A 274 -7.62 23.18 -19.59
N GLN A 275 -7.56 22.06 -18.88
CA GLN A 275 -8.53 20.96 -18.99
C GLN A 275 -9.92 21.42 -18.55
N VAL A 276 -10.01 22.17 -17.44
CA VAL A 276 -11.28 22.75 -16.96
C VAL A 276 -11.85 23.77 -17.94
N ALA A 277 -11.01 24.62 -18.53
CA ALA A 277 -11.48 25.60 -19.51
C ALA A 277 -11.95 24.97 -20.83
N ALA A 278 -11.59 23.71 -21.10
CA ALA A 278 -12.01 22.99 -22.29
C ALA A 278 -13.39 22.33 -22.15
N VAL A 279 -13.87 22.11 -20.91
CA VAL A 279 -15.14 21.44 -20.56
C VAL A 279 -16.24 22.46 -20.28
#